data_AF-A0A1V1PT24-F1
#
_entry.id   AF-A0A1V1PT24-F1
#
_cell.length_a   1.000
_cell.length_b   1.000
_cell.length_c   1.000
_cell.angle_alpha   90.00
_cell.angle_beta   90.00
_cell.angle_gamma   90.00
#
_symmetry.space_group_name_H-M   'P 1'
#
loop_
_entity.id
_entity.type
_entity.pdbx_description
1 polymer ?
#
loop_
_entity_poly.entity_id
_entity_poly.type
_entity_poly.pdbx_seq_one_letter_code
_entity_poly.pdbx_strand_id
1 'polypeptide(L)'
;MAKRKRAPQKAQRRPRGEIDRNYYFGDVLIKTGTAVGVALVLIALITPFSLMGAIYDGMWDYLAVVGTFGVLGLAAFMVGRHLRRQATHWDFD
;
A
#
# COMPACT_ATOMS: atom_id res chain seq x y z
N MET A 1 -10.55 -43.26 20.84
CA MET A 1 -9.71 -42.60 19.80
C MET A 1 -8.94 -41.46 20.45
N ALA A 2 -7.62 -41.63 20.65
CA ALA A 2 -6.78 -40.57 21.20
C ALA A 2 -6.66 -39.43 20.17
N LYS A 3 -7.10 -38.21 20.53
CA LYS A 3 -6.89 -37.01 19.72
C LYS A 3 -5.39 -36.79 19.55
N ARG A 4 -4.85 -37.11 18.36
CA ARG A 4 -3.46 -36.84 17.99
C ARG A 4 -3.25 -35.33 18.03
N LYS A 5 -2.55 -34.82 19.05
CA LYS A 5 -2.19 -33.40 19.12
C LYS A 5 -1.30 -33.09 17.92
N ARG A 6 -1.79 -32.24 17.01
CA ARG A 6 -1.01 -31.71 15.89
C ARG A 6 0.20 -31.00 16.49
N ALA A 7 1.41 -31.35 16.06
CA ALA A 7 2.61 -30.65 16.50
C ALA A 7 2.46 -29.15 16.18
N PRO A 8 2.87 -28.23 17.07
CA PRO A 8 2.79 -26.81 16.79
C PRO A 8 3.60 -26.51 15.53
N GLN A 9 2.99 -25.84 14.57
CA GLN A 9 3.65 -25.35 13.37
C GLN A 9 4.84 -24.50 13.81
N LYS A 10 6.03 -24.83 13.32
CA LYS A 10 7.23 -24.06 13.68
C LYS A 10 7.14 -22.73 12.95
N ALA A 11 7.15 -21.63 13.71
CA ALA A 11 7.25 -20.29 13.13
C ALA A 11 8.45 -20.22 12.20
N GLN A 12 8.25 -19.81 10.95
CA GLN A 12 9.35 -19.62 10.01
C GLN A 12 10.18 -18.44 10.48
N ARG A 13 11.41 -18.71 10.97
CA ARG A 13 12.34 -17.66 11.38
C ARG A 13 12.94 -17.00 10.15
N ARG A 14 12.37 -15.86 9.76
CA ARG A 14 12.97 -14.97 8.76
C ARG A 14 14.27 -14.33 9.30
N PRO A 15 15.27 -14.10 8.45
CA PRO A 15 16.51 -13.43 8.87
C PRO A 15 16.23 -11.99 9.31
N ARG A 16 16.88 -11.53 10.39
CA ARG A 16 16.65 -10.20 10.98
C ARG A 16 16.80 -9.06 9.96
N GLY A 17 17.80 -9.13 9.08
CA GLY A 17 18.01 -8.10 8.06
C GLY A 17 16.86 -7.96 7.07
N GLU A 18 16.14 -9.05 6.78
CA GLU A 18 14.94 -8.98 5.93
C GLU A 18 13.77 -8.32 6.69
N ILE A 19 13.62 -8.64 7.98
CA ILE A 19 12.58 -8.04 8.84
C ILE A 19 12.79 -6.52 8.95
N ASP A 20 14.01 -6.08 9.24
CA ASP A 20 14.33 -4.66 9.40
C ASP A 20 14.13 -3.89 8.09
N ARG A 21 14.54 -4.48 6.96
CA ARG A 21 14.31 -3.91 5.63
C ARG A 21 12.81 -3.78 5.35
N ASN A 22 12.05 -4.85 5.53
CA ASN A 22 10.62 -4.85 5.26
C ASN A 22 9.86 -3.92 6.21
N TYR A 23 10.32 -3.78 7.45
CA TYR A 23 9.80 -2.78 8.38
C TYR A 23 10.13 -1.37 7.87
N TYR A 24 11.38 -1.05 7.55
CA TYR A 24 11.72 0.30 7.08
C TYR A 24 10.95 0.68 5.80
N PHE A 25 11.07 -0.12 4.74
CA PHE A 25 10.41 0.18 3.46
C PHE A 25 8.90 0.08 3.55
N GLY A 26 8.37 -0.82 4.38
CA GLY A 26 6.94 -0.89 4.65
C GLY A 26 6.40 0.41 5.25
N ASP A 27 7.15 1.06 6.13
CA ASP A 27 6.75 2.34 6.74
C ASP A 27 6.76 3.46 5.71
N VAL A 28 7.87 3.56 4.99
CA VAL A 28 8.10 4.61 3.99
C VAL A 28 7.02 4.54 2.92
N LEU A 29 6.79 3.36 2.34
CA LEU A 29 5.82 3.20 1.25
C LEU A 29 4.38 3.47 1.69
N ILE A 30 4.00 3.08 2.92
CA ILE A 30 2.68 3.44 3.47
C ILE A 30 2.55 4.95 3.58
N LYS A 31 3.53 5.61 4.22
CA LYS A 31 3.51 7.07 4.43
C LYS A 31 3.50 7.82 3.10
N THR A 32 4.30 7.40 2.13
CA THR A 32 4.33 7.97 0.78
C THR A 32 2.98 7.78 0.10
N GLY A 33 2.41 6.57 0.11
CA GLY A 33 1.10 6.30 -0.48
C GLY A 33 -0.02 7.13 0.15
N THR A 34 -0.03 7.26 1.49
CA THR A 34 -0.98 8.10 2.22
C THR A 34 -0.78 9.59 1.89
N ALA A 35 0.46 10.08 1.82
CA ALA A 35 0.75 11.47 1.48
C ALA A 35 0.26 11.81 0.06
N VAL A 36 0.50 10.92 -0.92
CA VAL A 36 -0.02 11.08 -2.28
C VAL A 36 -1.56 11.12 -2.27
N GLY A 37 -2.20 10.21 -1.53
CA GLY A 37 -3.66 10.21 -1.39
C GLY A 37 -4.21 11.53 -0.83
N VAL A 38 -3.59 12.06 0.23
CA VAL A 38 -3.96 13.36 0.80
C VAL A 38 -3.77 14.49 -0.22
N ALA A 39 -2.65 14.52 -0.93
CA ALA A 39 -2.38 15.52 -1.94
C ALA A 39 -3.44 15.51 -3.06
N LEU A 40 -3.82 14.32 -3.55
CA LEU A 40 -4.86 14.18 -4.58
C LEU A 40 -6.24 14.62 -4.08
N VAL A 41 -6.58 14.33 -2.82
CA VAL A 41 -7.82 14.83 -2.20
C VAL A 41 -7.82 16.35 -2.13
N LEU A 42 -6.71 16.97 -1.70
CA LEU A 42 -6.59 18.42 -1.65
C LEU A 42 -6.70 19.06 -3.04
N ILE A 43 -6.06 18.47 -4.05
CA ILE A 43 -6.19 18.89 -5.44
C ILE A 43 -7.67 18.85 -5.86
N ALA A 44 -8.35 17.73 -5.62
CA ALA A 44 -9.76 17.58 -5.96
C ALA A 44 -10.69 18.60 -5.27
N LEU A 45 -10.34 19.05 -4.05
CA LEU A 45 -11.11 20.06 -3.32
C LEU A 45 -10.91 21.49 -3.83
N ILE A 46 -9.75 21.78 -4.44
CA ILE A 46 -9.38 23.14 -4.87
C ILE A 46 -9.63 23.33 -6.37
N THR A 47 -9.60 22.26 -7.17
CA THR A 47 -9.82 22.34 -8.62
C THR A 47 -11.27 22.77 -8.94
N PRO A 48 -11.48 23.81 -9.76
CA PRO A 48 -12.81 24.38 -10.03
C PRO A 48 -13.58 23.61 -11.12
N PHE A 49 -13.40 22.30 -11.22
CA PHE A 49 -14.10 21.45 -12.16
C PHE A 49 -14.28 20.05 -11.59
N SER A 50 -15.31 19.34 -12.05
CA SER A 50 -15.56 17.96 -11.64
C SER A 50 -14.80 16.97 -12.52
N LEU A 51 -14.65 15.73 -12.06
CA LEU A 51 -14.07 14.65 -12.87
C LEU A 51 -14.83 14.45 -14.19
N MET A 52 -16.16 14.52 -14.16
CA MET A 52 -16.98 14.42 -15.37
C MET A 52 -16.74 15.60 -16.30
N GLY A 53 -16.60 16.82 -15.76
CA GLY A 53 -16.22 18.01 -16.54
C GLY A 53 -14.90 17.82 -17.27
N ALA A 54 -13.87 17.35 -16.55
CA ALA A 54 -12.55 17.09 -17.15
C ALA A 54 -12.59 16.06 -18.29
N ILE A 55 -13.49 15.06 -18.23
CA ILE A 55 -13.67 14.06 -19.29
C ILE A 55 -14.34 14.70 -20.52
N TYR A 56 -15.41 15.46 -20.32
CA TYR A 56 -16.13 16.13 -21.42
C TYR A 56 -15.27 17.19 -22.11
N ASP A 57 -14.44 17.89 -21.35
CA ASP A 57 -13.51 18.90 -21.86
C ASP A 57 -12.25 18.28 -22.47
N GLY A 58 -12.13 16.94 -22.50
CA GLY A 58 -11.03 16.23 -23.14
C GLY A 58 -9.67 16.41 -22.45
N MET A 59 -9.66 16.68 -21.13
CA MET A 59 -8.45 16.94 -20.34
C MET A 59 -7.67 15.65 -20.01
N TRP A 60 -7.34 14.85 -21.03
CA TRP A 60 -6.74 13.54 -20.87
C TRP A 60 -5.36 13.57 -20.21
N ASP A 61 -4.54 14.59 -20.48
CA ASP A 61 -3.23 14.73 -19.84
C ASP A 61 -3.35 14.93 -18.32
N TYR A 62 -4.30 15.76 -17.89
CA TYR A 62 -4.59 15.96 -16.47
C TYR A 62 -5.07 14.64 -15.82
N LEU A 63 -6.03 13.97 -16.46
CA LEU A 63 -6.55 12.69 -15.97
C LEU A 63 -5.46 11.61 -15.92
N ALA A 64 -4.56 11.58 -16.90
CA ALA A 64 -3.43 10.65 -16.95
C ALA A 64 -2.47 10.92 -15.80
N VAL A 65 -2.13 12.18 -15.51
CA VAL A 65 -1.24 12.53 -14.39
C VAL A 65 -1.89 12.18 -13.05
N VAL A 66 -3.11 12.66 -12.79
CA VAL A 66 -3.83 12.40 -11.52
C VAL A 66 -4.05 10.90 -11.33
N GLY A 67 -4.47 10.20 -12.38
CA GLY A 67 -4.67 8.75 -12.37
C GLY A 67 -3.38 7.99 -12.10
N THR A 68 -2.27 8.37 -12.74
CA THR A 68 -0.96 7.73 -12.52
C THR A 68 -0.49 7.91 -11.09
N PHE A 69 -0.57 9.12 -10.54
CA PHE A 69 -0.24 9.35 -9.13
C PHE A 69 -1.17 8.58 -8.19
N GLY A 70 -2.46 8.50 -8.50
CA GLY A 70 -3.42 7.71 -7.72
C GLY A 70 -3.06 6.23 -7.69
N VAL A 71 -2.74 5.66 -8.85
CA VAL A 71 -2.34 4.25 -8.97
C VAL A 71 -1.01 3.99 -8.27
N LEU A 72 0.00 4.83 -8.48
CA LEU A 72 1.31 4.69 -7.83
C LEU A 72 1.22 4.83 -6.31
N GLY A 73 0.44 5.80 -5.83
CA GLY A 73 0.20 6.01 -4.40
C GLY A 73 -0.51 4.81 -3.76
N LEU A 74 -1.54 4.28 -4.41
CA LEU A 74 -2.24 3.08 -3.96
C LEU A 74 -1.33 1.85 -3.95
N ALA A 75 -0.57 1.63 -5.03
CA ALA A 75 0.38 0.54 -5.13
C ALA A 75 1.44 0.62 -4.02
N ALA A 76 2.02 1.80 -3.78
CA ALA A 76 2.95 2.03 -2.69
C ALA A 76 2.32 1.69 -1.33
N PHE A 77 1.09 2.16 -1.07
CA PHE A 77 0.39 1.86 0.19
C PHE A 77 0.16 0.36 0.37
N MET A 78 -0.31 -0.34 -0.68
CA MET A 78 -0.60 -1.78 -0.60
C MET A 78 0.68 -2.61 -0.43
N VAL A 79 1.73 -2.31 -1.19
CA VAL A 79 3.04 -2.98 -1.06
C VAL A 79 3.65 -2.70 0.31
N GLY A 80 3.61 -1.45 0.77
CA GLY A 80 4.10 -1.08 2.09
C GLY A 80 3.36 -1.83 3.21
N ARG A 81 2.02 -1.90 3.13
CA ARG A 81 1.18 -2.69 4.05
C ARG A 81 1.54 -4.17 4.02
N HIS A 82 1.84 -4.72 2.85
CA HIS A 82 2.26 -6.12 2.71
C HIS A 82 3.61 -6.37 3.39
N LEU A 83 4.62 -5.53 3.14
CA LEU A 83 5.94 -5.62 3.79
C LEU A 83 5.84 -5.49 5.31
N ARG A 84 4.96 -4.59 5.81
CA ARG A 84 4.75 -4.41 7.25
C ARG A 84 4.09 -5.62 7.91
N ARG A 85 3.20 -6.32 7.21
CA ARG A 85 2.67 -7.62 7.68
C ARG A 85 3.76 -8.66 7.75
N GLN A 86 4.58 -8.79 6.71
CA GLN A 86 5.71 -9.74 6.69
C GLN A 86 6.72 -9.49 7.82
N ALA A 87 6.92 -8.24 8.22
CA ALA A 87 7.85 -7.89 9.30
C ALA A 87 7.27 -8.12 10.71
N THR A 88 5.95 -8.18 10.87
CA THR A 88 5.28 -8.20 12.19
C THR A 88 4.56 -9.51 12.51
N HIS A 89 4.12 -10.25 11.49
CA HIS A 89 3.43 -11.51 11.66
C HIS A 89 4.41 -12.67 11.43
N TRP A 90 4.40 -13.63 12.35
CA TRP A 90 5.10 -14.89 12.17
C TRP A 90 4.25 -15.77 11.26
N ASP A 91 4.81 -16.19 10.13
CA ASP A 91 4.19 -17.23 9.30
C ASP A 91 4.40 -18.58 10.00
N PHE A 92 3.30 -19.32 10.14
CA PHE A 92 3.28 -20.67 10.70
C PHE A 92 2.91 -21.63 9.56
N ASP A 93 3.83 -22.51 9.17
CA ASP A 93 3.67 -23.50 8.08
C ASP A 93 2.68 -24.61 8.41
#